data_AF-A0A2S8BFI9-F1
#
_entry.id   AF-A0A2S8BFI9-F1
#
_cell.length_a   1.000
_cell.length_b   1.000
_cell.length_c   1.000
_cell.angle_alpha   90.00
_cell.angle_beta   90.00
_cell.angle_gamma   90.00
#
_symmetry.space_group_name_H-M   'P 1'
#
loop_
_entity.id
_entity.type
_entity.pdbx_description
1 polymer ?
#
loop_
_entity_poly.entity_id
_entity_poly.type
_entity_poly.pdbx_seq_one_letter_code
_entity_poly.pdbx_strand_id
1 'polypeptide(L)' 'MGGGTPFFPTLPSWISLRLLENRTFPGGTVLLRYEAKHD' A
#
# COMPACT_ATOMS: atom_id res chain seq x y z
N MET A 1 9.90 11.62 3.75
CA MET A 1 9.94 12.17 5.12
C MET A 1 11.16 11.60 5.84
N GLY A 2 12.13 12.44 6.19
CA GLY A 2 13.46 12.01 6.67
C GLY A 2 13.48 11.55 8.14
N GLY A 3 12.76 10.47 8.46
CA GLY A 3 12.74 9.89 9.82
C GLY A 3 11.34 9.54 10.36
N GLY A 4 10.41 9.11 9.50
CA GLY A 4 9.07 8.71 9.93
C GLY A 4 9.02 7.30 10.51
N THR A 5 8.06 7.04 11.41
CA THR A 5 7.73 5.69 11.86
C THR A 5 7.28 4.84 10.68
N PRO A 6 7.87 3.65 10.46
CA PRO A 6 7.42 2.78 9.38
C PRO A 6 5.97 2.37 9.63
N PHE A 7 5.19 2.28 8.54
CA PHE A 7 3.79 1.91 8.63
C PHE A 7 3.59 0.45 9.08
N PHE A 8 4.55 -0.41 8.76
CA PHE A 8 4.58 -1.81 9.16
C PHE A 8 5.85 -2.12 9.96
N PRO A 9 5.80 -3.09 10.90
CA PRO A 9 7.01 -3.70 11.43
C PRO A 9 7.74 -4.49 10.33
N THR A 10 8.96 -4.94 10.62
CA THR A 10 9.72 -5.82 9.72
C THR A 10 8.92 -7.07 9.39
N LEU A 11 8.66 -7.28 8.10
CA LEU A 11 7.99 -8.48 7.61
C LEU A 11 9.02 -9.60 7.42
N PRO A 12 8.67 -10.86 7.75
CA PRO A 12 9.57 -12.00 7.59
C PRO A 12 9.79 -12.39 6.11
N SER A 13 8.89 -11.98 5.21
CA SER A 13 8.96 -12.24 3.78
C SER A 13 8.18 -11.19 2.97
N TRP A 14 8.37 -11.18 1.66
CA TRP A 14 7.61 -10.33 0.74
C TRP A 14 6.17 -10.80 0.60
N ILE A 15 5.22 -9.86 0.67
CA ILE A 15 3.80 -10.12 0.42
C ILE A 15 3.45 -9.68 -0.99
N SER A 16 2.88 -10.59 -1.79
CA SER A 16 2.35 -10.26 -3.10
C SER A 16 1.00 -9.56 -2.98
N LEU A 17 0.88 -8.35 -3.53
CA LEU A 17 -0.35 -7.58 -3.56
C LEU A 17 -0.96 -7.53 -4.96
N ARG A 18 -2.28 -7.56 -5.05
CA ARG A 18 -3.03 -7.28 -6.29
C ARG A 18 -3.78 -5.97 -6.15
N LEU A 19 -3.62 -5.07 -7.11
CA LEU A 19 -4.37 -3.81 -7.16
C LEU A 19 -5.82 -4.10 -7.54
N LEU A 20 -6.74 -3.68 -6.69
CA LEU A 20 -8.18 -3.81 -6.91
C LEU A 20 -8.82 -2.51 -7.36
N GLU A 21 -8.25 -1.38 -6.94
CA GLU A 21 -8.87 -0.07 -7.18
C GLU A 21 -7.81 1.04 -7.19
N ASN A 22 -7.95 1.96 -8.13
CA ASN A 22 -7.15 3.17 -8.22
C ASN A 22 -8.09 4.35 -8.48
N ARG A 23 -8.23 5.24 -7.50
CA ARG A 23 -9.06 6.44 -7.59
C ARG A 23 -8.22 7.68 -7.34
N THR A 24 -8.35 8.66 -8.23
CA THR A 24 -7.72 9.98 -8.09
C THR A 24 -8.76 10.99 -7.63
N PHE A 25 -8.36 11.90 -6.75
CA PHE A 25 -9.20 12.96 -6.20
C PHE A 25 -8.68 14.34 -6.61
N PRO A 26 -9.56 15.35 -6.69
CA PRO A 26 -9.13 16.74 -6.87
C PRO A 26 -8.11 17.13 -5.80
N GLY A 27 -7.06 17.86 -6.19
CA GLY A 27 -5.94 18.19 -5.29
C GLY A 27 -4.80 17.17 -5.30
N GLY A 28 -4.87 16.13 -6.14
CA GLY A 28 -3.75 15.23 -6.41
C GLY A 28 -3.64 14.02 -5.48
N THR A 29 -4.58 13.85 -4.56
CA THR A 29 -4.65 12.67 -3.69
C THR A 29 -5.06 11.44 -4.49
N VAL A 30 -4.40 10.31 -4.23
CA VAL A 30 -4.70 9.02 -4.88
C VAL A 30 -5.01 7.98 -3.81
N LEU A 31 -6.12 7.26 -3.96
CA LEU A 31 -6.46 6.08 -3.17
C LEU A 31 -6.17 4.82 -3.99
N LEU A 32 -5.36 3.94 -3.41
CA LEU A 32 -5.08 2.62 -3.95
C LEU A 32 -5.62 1.56 -2.99
N ARG A 33 -6.43 0.62 -3.51
CA ARG A 33 -6.91 -0.53 -2.74
C ARG A 33 -6.23 -1.79 -3.24
N TYR A 34 -5.55 -2.50 -2.35
CA TYR A 34 -4.86 -3.74 -2.63
C TYR A 34 -5.44 -4.90 -1.82
N GLU A 35 -5.42 -6.10 -2.38
CA GLU A 35 -5.58 -7.35 -1.64
C GLU A 35 -4.24 -8.09 -1.55
N ALA A 36 -4.00 -8.78 -0.44
CA ALA A 36 -2.92 -9.75 -0.36
C ALA A 36 -3.32 -11.00 -1.15
N LYS A 37 -2.44 -11.46 -2.04
CA LYS A 37 -2.62 -12.76 -2.67
C LYS A 37 -2.42 -13.83 -1.60
N HIS A 38 -3.46 -14.60 -1.31
CA HIS A 38 -3.32 -15.91 -0.68
C HIS A 38 -3.14 -16.92 -1.81
N ASP A 39 -2.07 -17.70 -1.75
CA ASP A 39 -1.88 -18.90 -2.57
C ASP A 39 -2.73 -20.05 -1.98
#